data_AF-A0A429MK10-F1
#
_entry.id   AF-A0A429MK10-F1
#
_cell.length_a   1.000
_cell.length_b   1.000
_cell.length_c   1.000
_cell.angle_alpha   90.00
_cell.angle_beta   90.00
_cell.angle_gamma   90.00
#
_symmetry.space_group_name_H-M   'P 1'
#
loop_
_entity.id
_entity.type
_entity.pdbx_description
1 polymer ?
#
loop_
_entity_poly.entity_id
_entity_poly.type
_entity_poly.pdbx_seq_one_letter_code
_entity_poly.pdbx_strand_id
1 'polypeptide(L)'
;REARSREQANLVPTDESGVRQIFKALKQGETTVILPDHTPNVGGDMVNYFGVPLASSNLSAKLIQKTKAKALFLYAIRNENDGFTMHIEPMDEKIYEGTADDGTYVIHQAIEQLIYQYPEHYHWSYKRFKANPALDNIYNIDPTEALKIVDRLKAEALKTSTQPEPIQTSLM
;
A
#
# COMPACT_ATOMS: atom_id res chain seq x y z
N ARG A 1 -19.38 -12.09 -7.02
CA ARG A 1 -18.79 -13.42 -7.37
C ARG A 1 -19.02 -13.77 -8.83
N GLU A 2 -20.23 -13.63 -9.37
CA GLU A 2 -20.54 -13.95 -10.78
C GLU A 2 -19.66 -13.20 -11.81
N ALA A 3 -19.46 -11.88 -11.65
CA ALA A 3 -18.58 -11.12 -12.54
C ALA A 3 -17.13 -11.66 -12.55
N ARG A 4 -16.58 -12.01 -11.38
CA ARG A 4 -15.23 -12.59 -11.22
C ARG A 4 -15.15 -14.02 -11.76
N SER A 5 -16.22 -14.80 -11.63
CA SER A 5 -16.31 -16.15 -12.20
C SER A 5 -16.28 -16.12 -13.73
N ARG A 6 -16.91 -15.12 -14.35
CA ARG A 6 -16.84 -14.89 -15.80
C ARG A 6 -15.42 -14.53 -16.26
N GLU A 7 -14.69 -13.81 -15.43
CA GLU A 7 -13.27 -13.44 -15.65
C GLU A 7 -12.29 -14.59 -15.35
N GLN A 8 -12.79 -15.80 -15.03
CA GLN A 8 -11.97 -16.97 -14.67
C GLN A 8 -11.06 -16.75 -13.46
N ALA A 9 -11.39 -15.78 -12.60
CA ALA A 9 -10.60 -15.46 -11.42
C ALA A 9 -10.75 -16.56 -10.35
N ASN A 10 -9.61 -17.11 -9.92
CA ASN A 10 -9.53 -18.02 -8.78
C ASN A 10 -9.59 -17.20 -7.48
N LEU A 11 -10.79 -17.07 -6.91
CA LEU A 11 -10.99 -16.30 -5.67
C LEU A 11 -10.54 -17.12 -4.45
N VAL A 12 -9.69 -16.53 -3.63
CA VAL A 12 -9.18 -17.11 -2.38
C VAL A 12 -9.61 -16.27 -1.18
N PRO A 13 -9.75 -16.84 0.03
CA PRO A 13 -10.08 -16.08 1.23
C PRO A 13 -8.96 -15.10 1.62
N THR A 14 -9.31 -14.02 2.31
CA THR A 14 -8.34 -13.01 2.80
C THR A 14 -7.73 -13.44 4.14
N ASP A 15 -7.17 -14.63 4.17
CA ASP A 15 -6.50 -15.23 5.33
C ASP A 15 -5.22 -15.97 4.90
N GLU A 16 -4.52 -16.61 5.85
CA GLU A 16 -3.29 -17.35 5.56
C GLU A 16 -3.46 -18.45 4.52
N SER A 17 -4.62 -19.10 4.46
CA SER A 17 -4.89 -20.16 3.48
C SER A 17 -4.97 -19.60 2.07
N GLY A 18 -5.54 -18.40 1.90
CA GLY A 18 -5.53 -17.70 0.62
C GLY A 18 -4.14 -17.21 0.24
N VAL A 19 -3.38 -16.68 1.19
CA VAL A 19 -1.98 -16.28 0.95
C VAL A 19 -1.13 -17.46 0.47
N ARG A 20 -1.29 -18.65 1.06
CA ARG A 20 -0.60 -19.88 0.61
C ARG A 20 -0.97 -20.27 -0.83
N GLN A 21 -2.23 -20.10 -1.21
CA GLN A 21 -2.68 -20.37 -2.58
C GLN A 21 -2.06 -19.39 -3.58
N ILE A 22 -1.97 -18.10 -3.23
CA ILE A 22 -1.29 -17.10 -4.07
C ILE A 22 0.20 -17.44 -4.23
N PHE A 23 0.89 -17.83 -3.15
CA PHE A 23 2.28 -18.30 -3.23
C PHE A 23 2.45 -19.48 -4.18
N LYS A 24 1.53 -20.44 -4.15
CA LYS A 24 1.54 -21.60 -5.05
C LYS A 24 1.38 -21.16 -6.51
N ALA A 25 0.38 -20.32 -6.79
CA ALA A 25 0.11 -19.80 -8.12
C ALA A 25 1.33 -19.06 -8.70
N LEU A 26 1.94 -18.15 -7.94
CA LEU A 26 3.14 -17.43 -8.38
C LEU A 26 4.32 -18.36 -8.67
N LYS A 27 4.54 -19.40 -7.86
CA LYS A 27 5.58 -20.41 -8.12
C LYS A 27 5.32 -21.25 -9.38
N GLN A 28 4.06 -21.32 -9.82
CA GLN A 28 3.65 -21.97 -11.05
C GLN A 28 3.71 -21.03 -12.27
N GLY A 29 4.15 -19.78 -12.08
CA GLY A 29 4.21 -18.77 -13.14
C GLY A 29 2.88 -18.08 -13.43
N GLU A 30 1.88 -18.25 -12.57
CA GLU A 30 0.59 -17.57 -12.68
C GLU A 30 0.66 -16.13 -12.14
N THR A 31 -0.47 -15.44 -12.11
CA THR A 31 -0.57 -14.01 -11.73
C THR A 31 -1.51 -13.80 -10.55
N THR A 32 -1.23 -12.80 -9.73
CA THR A 32 -2.13 -12.30 -8.68
C THR A 32 -2.29 -10.79 -8.80
N VAL A 33 -3.42 -10.26 -8.32
CA VAL A 33 -3.69 -8.81 -8.24
C VAL A 33 -3.88 -8.45 -6.78
N ILE A 34 -3.18 -7.42 -6.32
CA ILE A 34 -3.22 -6.92 -4.95
C ILE A 34 -3.52 -5.43 -5.00
N LEU A 35 -4.42 -4.97 -4.13
CA LEU A 35 -4.67 -3.55 -3.85
C LEU A 35 -3.96 -3.22 -2.51
N PRO A 36 -2.77 -2.60 -2.54
CA PRO A 36 -1.89 -2.50 -1.37
C PRO A 36 -2.12 -1.23 -0.53
N ASP A 37 -3.05 -0.36 -0.93
CA ASP A 37 -3.19 1.01 -0.46
C ASP A 37 -4.23 1.19 0.68
N HIS A 38 -4.89 0.11 1.08
CA HIS A 38 -5.80 0.08 2.22
C HIS A 38 -5.09 -0.33 3.51
N THR A 39 -5.66 0.10 4.65
CA THR A 39 -5.22 -0.34 5.97
C THR A 39 -5.65 -1.80 6.20
N PRO A 40 -4.74 -2.69 6.62
CA PRO A 40 -5.11 -4.08 6.93
C PRO A 40 -6.09 -4.14 8.11
N ASN A 41 -7.02 -5.09 8.08
CA ASN A 41 -7.98 -5.27 9.18
C ASN A 41 -7.31 -5.79 10.47
N VAL A 42 -6.18 -6.48 10.35
CA VAL A 42 -5.42 -7.08 11.46
C VAL A 42 -3.94 -6.86 11.22
N GLY A 43 -3.24 -6.36 12.24
CA GLY A 43 -1.78 -6.12 12.19
C GLY A 43 -1.39 -5.03 11.20
N GLY A 44 -0.24 -5.22 10.57
CA GLY A 44 0.38 -4.27 9.65
C GLY A 44 1.61 -3.61 10.26
N ASP A 45 2.56 -3.25 9.41
CA ASP A 45 3.81 -2.60 9.81
C ASP A 45 3.69 -1.09 9.59
N MET A 46 4.38 -0.31 10.42
CA MET A 46 4.36 1.15 10.32
C MET A 46 5.30 1.60 9.21
N VAL A 47 4.73 1.83 8.02
CA VAL A 47 5.47 2.24 6.82
C VAL A 47 5.02 3.64 6.41
N ASN A 48 5.97 4.51 6.08
CA ASN A 48 5.69 5.89 5.72
C ASN A 48 4.87 5.97 4.42
N TYR A 49 3.79 6.75 4.45
CA TYR A 49 2.92 7.10 3.33
C TYR A 49 2.65 8.61 3.36
N PHE A 50 3.09 9.33 2.33
CA PHE A 50 3.21 10.79 2.31
C PHE A 50 3.96 11.36 3.53
N GLY A 51 4.98 10.62 4.00
CA GLY A 51 5.77 10.95 5.19
C GLY A 51 5.09 10.67 6.53
N VAL A 52 3.88 10.11 6.54
CA VAL A 52 3.18 9.70 7.77
C VAL A 52 3.40 8.19 7.98
N PRO A 53 3.93 7.74 9.13
CA PRO A 53 4.02 6.31 9.42
C PRO A 53 2.61 5.76 9.64
N LEU A 54 2.16 4.85 8.78
CA LEU A 54 0.84 4.25 8.86
C LEU A 54 0.93 2.73 8.87
N ALA A 55 0.04 2.07 9.61
CA ALA A 55 -0.13 0.63 9.56
C ALA A 55 -0.48 0.20 8.12
N SER A 56 0.33 -0.70 7.58
CA SER A 56 0.36 -1.05 6.15
C SER A 56 0.52 -2.55 5.96
N SER A 57 -0.05 -3.08 4.88
CA SER A 57 0.12 -4.50 4.55
C SER A 57 1.49 -4.75 3.92
N ASN A 58 2.17 -5.79 4.38
CA ASN A 58 3.45 -6.26 3.81
C ASN A 58 3.28 -7.41 2.79
N LEU A 59 2.03 -7.74 2.40
CA LEU A 59 1.72 -8.92 1.58
C LEU A 59 2.42 -8.89 0.22
N SER A 60 2.34 -7.76 -0.50
CA SER A 60 2.95 -7.60 -1.82
C SER A 60 4.46 -7.82 -1.76
N ALA A 61 5.15 -7.11 -0.87
CA ALA A 61 6.60 -7.24 -0.70
C ALA A 61 7.00 -8.68 -0.32
N LYS A 62 6.29 -9.31 0.62
CA LYS A 62 6.53 -10.72 1.00
C LYS A 62 6.41 -11.68 -0.19
N LEU A 63 5.36 -11.55 -1.00
CA LEU A 63 5.17 -12.39 -2.17
C LEU A 63 6.29 -12.19 -3.19
N ILE A 64 6.56 -10.94 -3.56
CA ILE A 64 7.56 -10.56 -4.55
C ILE A 64 8.95 -11.02 -4.14
N GLN A 65 9.40 -10.67 -2.93
CA GLN A 65 10.76 -10.94 -2.47
C GLN A 65 11.04 -12.44 -2.28
N LYS A 66 10.05 -13.21 -1.80
CA LYS A 66 10.19 -14.67 -1.58
C LYS A 66 10.10 -15.49 -2.84
N THR A 67 9.27 -15.08 -3.80
CA THR A 67 9.07 -15.83 -5.07
C THR A 67 9.99 -15.36 -6.18
N LYS A 68 10.54 -14.15 -6.07
CA LYS A 68 11.23 -13.44 -7.16
C LYS A 68 10.32 -13.22 -8.39
N ALA A 69 9.00 -13.24 -8.19
CA ALA A 69 8.05 -12.88 -9.24
C ALA A 69 8.26 -11.44 -9.70
N LYS A 70 8.02 -11.15 -10.99
CA LYS A 70 8.10 -9.79 -11.52
C LYS A 70 6.95 -8.96 -10.96
N ALA A 71 7.25 -7.77 -10.44
CA ALA A 71 6.27 -6.84 -9.91
C ALA A 71 5.96 -5.75 -10.94
N LEU A 72 4.67 -5.55 -11.22
CA LEU A 72 4.16 -4.54 -12.15
C LEU A 72 3.17 -3.64 -11.42
N PHE A 73 3.25 -2.34 -11.66
CA PHE A 73 2.32 -1.33 -11.20
C PHE A 73 1.31 -1.01 -12.30
N LEU A 74 0.02 -1.15 -11.98
CA LEU A 74 -1.06 -1.07 -12.96
C LEU A 74 -2.10 -0.04 -12.53
N TYR A 75 -2.53 0.78 -13.47
CA TYR A 75 -3.67 1.69 -13.30
C TYR A 75 -4.37 1.92 -14.64
N ALA A 76 -5.61 2.40 -14.59
CA ALA A 76 -6.38 2.74 -15.79
C ALA A 76 -7.10 4.07 -15.60
N ILE A 77 -7.03 4.93 -16.62
CA ILE A 77 -7.65 6.26 -16.63
C ILE A 77 -8.71 6.30 -17.74
N ARG A 78 -9.89 6.86 -17.44
CA ARG A 78 -10.97 7.02 -18.42
C ARG A 78 -10.60 8.09 -19.45
N ASN A 79 -10.84 7.82 -20.73
CA ASN A 79 -10.64 8.81 -21.79
C ASN A 79 -11.82 9.79 -21.86
N GLU A 80 -11.65 10.96 -22.48
CA GLU A 80 -12.71 11.98 -22.60
C GLU A 80 -13.96 11.45 -23.33
N ASN A 81 -13.77 10.64 -24.37
CA ASN A 81 -14.80 10.30 -25.34
C ASN A 81 -15.19 8.81 -25.34
N ASP A 82 -15.07 8.12 -24.20
CA ASP A 82 -15.31 6.67 -23.97
C ASP A 82 -14.02 5.81 -23.92
N GLY A 83 -14.09 4.69 -23.19
CA GLY A 83 -12.99 3.76 -22.97
C GLY A 83 -12.02 4.15 -21.85
N PHE A 84 -10.96 3.35 -21.71
CA PHE A 84 -9.91 3.51 -20.70
C PHE A 84 -8.53 3.28 -21.31
N THR A 85 -7.55 4.07 -20.89
CA THR A 85 -6.14 3.82 -21.15
C THR A 85 -5.55 3.10 -19.95
N MET A 86 -5.00 1.90 -20.17
CA MET A 86 -4.35 1.09 -19.14
C MET A 86 -2.83 1.27 -19.21
N HIS A 87 -2.23 1.53 -18.06
CA HIS A 87 -0.80 1.70 -17.89
C HIS A 87 -0.25 0.51 -17.11
N ILE A 88 0.90 0.00 -17.55
CA ILE A 88 1.62 -1.11 -16.94
C ILE A 88 3.08 -0.70 -16.85
N GLU A 89 3.58 -0.53 -15.63
CA GLU A 89 4.93 -0.05 -15.35
C GLU A 89 5.68 -1.09 -14.52
N PRO A 90 6.97 -1.36 -14.78
CA PRO A 90 7.76 -2.17 -13.87
C PRO A 90 7.97 -1.45 -12.53
N MET A 91 7.84 -2.16 -11.42
CA MET A 91 8.26 -1.64 -10.11
C MET A 91 9.78 -1.46 -10.07
N ASP A 92 10.28 -0.47 -9.31
CA ASP A 92 11.72 -0.30 -9.03
C ASP A 92 12.29 -1.60 -8.44
N GLU A 93 13.44 -2.05 -8.96
CA GLU A 93 14.11 -3.28 -8.54
C GLU A 93 14.52 -3.26 -7.05
N LYS A 94 14.58 -2.08 -6.41
CA LYS A 94 14.72 -1.96 -4.95
C LYS A 94 13.64 -2.70 -4.16
N ILE A 95 12.47 -2.99 -4.76
CA ILE A 95 11.41 -3.78 -4.13
C ILE A 95 11.88 -5.19 -3.72
N TYR A 96 12.94 -5.71 -4.34
CA TYR A 96 13.51 -7.02 -4.05
C TYR A 96 14.54 -7.02 -2.91
N GLU A 97 14.93 -5.84 -2.43
CA GLU A 97 15.98 -5.63 -1.45
C GLU A 97 15.40 -5.43 -0.04
N GLY A 98 16.24 -5.63 0.99
CA GLY A 98 15.88 -5.34 2.38
C GLY A 98 14.79 -6.22 2.97
N THR A 99 14.00 -5.62 3.85
CA THR A 99 12.86 -6.22 4.53
C THR A 99 11.58 -6.10 3.70
N ALA A 100 10.49 -6.74 4.15
CA ALA A 100 9.19 -6.56 3.53
C ALA A 100 8.67 -5.11 3.69
N ASP A 101 9.09 -4.40 4.73
CA ASP A 101 8.70 -3.01 5.00
C ASP A 101 9.39 -2.07 4.01
N ASP A 102 10.67 -2.34 3.69
CA ASP A 102 11.41 -1.62 2.64
C ASP A 102 10.74 -1.77 1.27
N GLY A 103 10.34 -3.01 0.92
CA GLY A 103 9.57 -3.25 -0.31
C GLY A 103 8.19 -2.59 -0.29
N THR A 104 7.54 -2.53 0.86
CA THR A 104 6.25 -1.82 1.05
C THR A 104 6.44 -0.31 0.88
N TYR A 105 7.55 0.24 1.34
CA TYR A 105 7.90 1.64 1.14
C TYR A 105 8.13 1.96 -0.34
N VAL A 106 8.80 1.09 -1.11
CA VAL A 106 8.93 1.24 -2.57
C VAL A 106 7.56 1.26 -3.26
N ILE A 107 6.60 0.43 -2.80
CA ILE A 107 5.21 0.46 -3.30
C ILE A 107 4.53 1.79 -2.95
N HIS A 108 4.68 2.28 -1.73
CA HIS A 108 4.13 3.58 -1.34
C HIS A 108 4.69 4.70 -2.21
N GLN A 109 5.98 4.70 -2.52
CA GLN A 109 6.58 5.70 -3.40
C GLN A 109 5.96 5.69 -4.81
N ALA A 110 5.71 4.51 -5.39
CA ALA A 110 5.04 4.41 -6.69
C ALA A 110 3.61 4.98 -6.64
N ILE A 111 2.87 4.69 -5.57
CA ILE A 111 1.53 5.24 -5.35
C ILE A 111 1.58 6.77 -5.18
N GLU A 112 2.50 7.28 -4.37
CA GLU A 112 2.68 8.71 -4.15
C GLU A 112 2.98 9.46 -5.46
N GLN A 113 3.88 8.93 -6.30
CA GLN A 113 4.17 9.53 -7.61
C GLN A 113 2.95 9.53 -8.53
N LEU A 114 2.18 8.43 -8.57
CA LEU A 114 0.95 8.38 -9.36
C LEU A 114 -0.08 9.41 -8.86
N ILE A 115 -0.21 9.55 -7.54
CA ILE A 115 -1.11 10.53 -6.93
C ILE A 115 -0.64 11.96 -7.20
N TYR A 116 0.66 12.25 -7.18
CA TYR A 116 1.17 13.57 -7.53
C TYR A 116 0.84 13.92 -8.99
N GLN A 117 0.86 12.94 -9.89
CA GLN A 117 0.54 13.13 -11.30
C GLN A 117 -0.97 13.24 -11.57
N TYR A 118 -1.78 12.44 -10.88
CA TYR A 118 -3.22 12.30 -11.12
C TYR A 118 -4.04 12.35 -9.81
N PRO A 119 -3.94 13.43 -9.03
CA PRO A 119 -4.60 13.51 -7.73
C PRO A 119 -6.12 13.38 -7.83
N GLU A 120 -6.74 13.87 -8.90
CA GLU A 120 -8.17 13.79 -9.17
C GLU A 120 -8.70 12.37 -9.42
N HIS A 121 -7.82 11.44 -9.76
CA HIS A 121 -8.18 10.05 -10.06
C HIS A 121 -8.03 9.11 -8.87
N TYR A 122 -7.36 9.55 -7.80
CA TYR A 122 -7.24 8.74 -6.59
C TYR A 122 -8.54 8.70 -5.78
N HIS A 123 -8.84 7.55 -5.18
CA HIS A 123 -10.06 7.35 -4.39
C HIS A 123 -9.93 7.89 -2.96
N TRP A 124 -9.94 9.22 -2.82
CA TRP A 124 -9.72 9.93 -1.55
C TRP A 124 -10.75 9.69 -0.44
N SER A 125 -11.89 9.07 -0.73
CA SER A 125 -12.92 8.80 0.28
C SER A 125 -12.47 7.83 1.38
N TYR A 126 -11.45 7.01 1.10
CA TYR A 126 -10.93 6.06 2.08
C TYR A 126 -10.15 6.78 3.19
N LYS A 127 -10.50 6.49 4.46
CA LYS A 127 -9.90 7.13 5.65
C LYS A 127 -8.51 6.57 5.98
N ARG A 128 -7.59 6.56 5.01
CA ARG A 128 -6.26 5.93 5.10
C ARG A 128 -5.41 6.44 6.27
N PHE A 129 -5.45 7.75 6.53
CA PHE A 129 -4.56 8.42 7.47
C PHE A 129 -4.94 8.20 8.94
N LYS A 130 -6.06 7.54 9.25
CA LYS A 130 -6.40 7.17 10.64
C LYS A 130 -5.53 6.02 11.16
N ALA A 131 -4.79 5.34 10.28
CA ALA A 131 -4.04 4.13 10.55
C ALA A 131 -2.73 4.38 11.32
N ASN A 132 -2.76 5.31 12.27
CA ASN A 132 -1.68 5.57 13.22
C ASN A 132 -2.35 5.85 14.57
N PRO A 133 -1.84 5.33 15.70
CA PRO A 133 -2.43 5.55 17.02
C PRO A 133 -2.65 7.04 17.37
N ALA A 134 -1.76 7.93 16.92
CA ALA A 134 -1.88 9.37 17.13
C ALA A 134 -2.94 10.04 16.24
N LEU A 135 -3.46 9.33 15.22
CA LEU A 135 -4.32 9.89 14.18
C LEU A 135 -5.74 9.29 14.12
N ASP A 136 -6.12 8.37 15.02
CA ASP A 136 -7.39 7.62 14.91
C ASP A 136 -8.64 8.55 14.76
N ASN A 137 -8.61 9.72 15.40
CA ASN A 137 -9.74 10.64 15.42
C ASN A 137 -9.66 11.83 14.42
N ILE A 138 -8.66 11.90 13.55
CA ILE A 138 -8.42 13.10 12.69
C ILE A 138 -9.58 13.43 11.75
N TYR A 139 -10.42 12.43 11.40
CA TYR A 139 -11.56 12.63 10.52
C TYR A 139 -12.83 13.11 11.23
N ASN A 140 -12.80 13.23 12.57
CA ASN A 140 -13.97 13.61 13.38
C ASN A 140 -13.72 14.89 14.20
N ILE A 141 -12.63 15.60 13.95
CA ILE A 141 -12.26 16.87 14.60
C ILE A 141 -12.16 17.99 13.55
N ASP A 142 -11.90 19.20 14.01
CA ASP A 142 -11.64 20.34 13.10
C ASP A 142 -10.47 20.04 12.15
N PRO A 143 -10.61 20.24 10.83
CA PRO A 143 -9.56 19.94 9.86
C PRO A 143 -8.24 20.68 10.09
N THR A 144 -8.28 21.89 10.62
CA THR A 144 -7.06 22.67 10.91
C THR A 144 -6.29 22.05 12.06
N GLU A 145 -7.00 21.56 13.08
CA GLU A 145 -6.37 20.85 14.19
C GLU A 145 -5.85 19.48 13.77
N ALA A 146 -6.62 18.74 12.96
CA ALA A 146 -6.16 17.48 12.37
C ALA A 146 -4.83 17.65 11.60
N LEU A 147 -4.72 18.69 10.78
CA LEU A 147 -3.49 18.97 10.02
C LEU A 147 -2.30 19.27 10.92
N LYS A 148 -2.48 20.04 12.01
CA LYS A 148 -1.39 20.29 12.97
C LYS A 148 -0.88 19.01 13.63
N ILE A 149 -1.76 18.06 13.93
CA ILE A 149 -1.37 16.75 14.49
C ILE A 149 -0.55 15.97 13.46
N VAL A 150 -1.00 15.96 12.20
CA VAL A 150 -0.29 15.30 11.09
C VAL A 150 1.09 15.93 10.86
N ASP A 151 1.19 17.26 10.82
CA ASP A 151 2.46 17.97 10.59
C ASP A 151 3.48 17.68 11.70
N ARG A 152 3.01 17.65 12.96
CA ARG A 152 3.84 17.28 14.11
C ARG A 152 4.39 15.86 13.96
N LEU A 153 3.51 14.90 13.61
CA LEU A 153 3.89 13.51 13.45
C LEU A 153 4.91 13.31 12.31
N LYS A 154 4.75 14.01 11.18
CA LYS A 154 5.73 13.99 10.08
C LYS A 154 7.09 14.52 10.52
N ALA A 155 7.11 15.62 11.26
CA ALA A 155 8.35 16.21 11.76
C ALA A 155 9.07 15.28 12.76
N GLU A 156 8.31 14.62 13.64
CA GLU A 156 8.82 13.61 14.58
C GLU A 156 9.40 12.40 13.84
N ALA A 157 8.66 11.85 12.85
CA ALA A 157 9.11 10.71 12.06
C ALA A 157 10.45 10.97 11.37
N LEU A 158 10.59 12.14 10.72
CA LEU A 158 11.83 12.56 10.06
C LEU A 158 13.00 12.70 11.04
N LYS A 159 12.74 13.24 12.25
CA LYS A 159 13.78 13.37 13.28
C LYS A 159 14.21 11.99 13.78
N THR A 160 13.26 11.09 14.05
CA THR A 160 13.56 9.75 14.58
C THR A 160 14.26 8.84 13.58
N SER A 161 14.03 8.99 12.26
CA SER A 161 14.75 8.19 11.26
C SER A 161 16.26 8.48 11.19
N THR A 162 16.70 9.59 11.78
CA THR A 162 18.13 9.93 11.90
C THR A 162 18.75 9.47 13.23
N GLN A 163 17.94 8.94 14.15
CA GLN A 163 18.37 8.39 15.43
C GLN A 163 18.46 6.86 15.36
N PRO A 164 19.35 6.23 16.13
CA PRO A 164 19.55 4.77 16.10
C PRO A 164 18.41 3.95 16.72
N GLU A 165 17.46 4.57 17.45
CA GLU A 165 16.34 3.86 18.09
C GLU A 165 15.10 3.74 17.17
N PRO A 166 14.47 2.55 17.06
CA PRO A 166 13.31 2.31 16.20
C PRO A 166 12.00 2.75 16.86
N ILE A 167 11.83 4.07 17.05
CA ILE A 167 10.68 4.64 17.78
C ILE A 167 9.36 4.50 17.00
N GLN A 168 9.39 4.65 15.66
CA GLN A 168 8.17 4.70 14.83
C GLN A 168 7.68 3.33 14.35
N THR A 169 8.52 2.29 14.39
CA THR A 169 8.15 0.91 14.03
C THR A 169 7.61 0.11 15.22
N SER A 170 7.57 0.71 16.42
CA SER A 170 7.01 0.06 17.61
C SER A 170 5.48 0.13 17.58
N LEU A 171 4.83 -1.01 17.41
CA LEU A 171 3.41 -1.17 17.70
C LEU A 171 3.26 -1.24 19.24
N MET A 172 2.61 -0.24 19.85
CA MET A 172 2.23 -0.27 21.27
C MET A 172 0.93 -1.05 21.49
#